data_AF-A0AAP0BYA0-F1
#
_entry.id   AF-A0AAP0BYA0-F1
#
_cell.length_a   1.000
_cell.length_b   1.000
_cell.length_c   1.000
_cell.angle_alpha   90.00
_cell.angle_beta   90.00
_cell.angle_gamma   90.00
#
_symmetry.space_group_name_H-M   'P 1'
#
loop_
_entity.id
_entity.type
_entity.pdbx_description
1 polymer ?
#
loop_
_entity_poly.entity_id
_entity_poly.type
_entity_poly.pdbx_seq_one_letter_code
_entity_poly.pdbx_strand_id
1 'polypeptide(L)'
;MPGVLPVASGGIHVWHMPALTEIFGDDSVLQFGGGTLGHPWGNAPGAVANRVALEACVQARNEGRDLAREGNDIIREASKWSPELAAACEIWKEIKFDFDPKDSMEKCWFHLMLSNKKLEHRYVLSKSKDSIDSSLVPLS
;
A
#
# COMPACT_ATOMS: atom_id res chain seq x y z
N MET A 1 3.49 -20.95 19.61
CA MET A 1 4.54 -20.75 18.57
C MET A 1 4.86 -19.27 18.50
N PRO A 2 6.12 -18.87 18.23
CA PRO A 2 6.46 -17.48 17.93
C PRO A 2 5.70 -16.95 16.71
N GLY A 3 5.53 -15.63 16.62
CA GLY A 3 4.96 -14.97 15.43
C GLY A 3 5.88 -15.08 14.21
N VAL A 4 5.29 -14.94 13.02
CA VAL A 4 6.02 -14.89 11.74
C VAL A 4 5.87 -13.49 11.15
N LEU A 5 6.98 -12.90 10.69
CA LEU A 5 6.95 -11.58 10.05
C LEU A 5 6.44 -11.70 8.60
N PRO A 6 5.36 -10.98 8.22
CA PRO A 6 4.93 -10.90 6.83
C PRO A 6 5.94 -10.14 5.97
N VAL A 7 6.04 -10.54 4.70
CA VAL A 7 6.90 -9.90 3.69
C VAL A 7 6.04 -9.39 2.54
N ALA A 8 6.06 -8.08 2.31
CA ALA A 8 5.48 -7.44 1.13
C ALA A 8 6.59 -7.27 0.07
N SER A 9 6.39 -7.85 -1.11
CA SER A 9 7.38 -7.85 -2.19
C SER A 9 6.72 -7.96 -3.56
N GLY A 10 7.41 -7.51 -4.60
CA GLY A 10 6.98 -7.59 -6.00
C GLY A 10 6.27 -6.33 -6.50
N GLY A 11 6.85 -5.65 -7.49
CA GLY A 11 6.22 -4.49 -8.14
C GLY A 11 6.10 -3.20 -7.30
N ILE A 12 6.66 -3.18 -6.08
CA ILE A 12 6.55 -2.03 -5.18
C ILE A 12 7.70 -1.00 -5.34
N HIS A 13 7.40 0.26 -5.04
CA HIS A 13 8.27 1.44 -5.14
C HIS A 13 7.82 2.55 -4.17
N VAL A 14 8.56 3.66 -4.05
CA VAL A 14 8.36 4.68 -2.99
C VAL A 14 6.93 5.23 -2.86
N TRP A 15 6.18 5.38 -3.96
CA TRP A 15 4.77 5.81 -3.92
C TRP A 15 3.82 4.82 -3.23
N HIS A 16 4.21 3.55 -3.07
CA HIS A 16 3.44 2.55 -2.33
C HIS A 16 3.70 2.61 -0.82
N MET A 17 4.74 3.33 -0.36
CA MET A 17 5.17 3.31 1.04
C MET A 17 4.09 3.68 2.05
N PRO A 18 3.24 4.71 1.83
CA PRO A 18 2.18 5.05 2.77
C PRO A 18 1.18 3.91 2.96
N ALA A 19 0.68 3.33 1.85
CA ALA A 19 -0.25 2.20 1.88
C ALA A 19 0.39 0.96 2.52
N LEU A 20 1.64 0.64 2.19
CA LEU A 20 2.37 -0.48 2.79
C LEU A 20 2.50 -0.33 4.31
N THR A 21 2.83 0.87 4.77
CA THR A 21 2.99 1.18 6.20
C THR A 21 1.66 1.09 6.94
N GLU A 22 0.57 1.51 6.30
CA GLU A 22 -0.79 1.42 6.86
C GLU A 22 -1.29 -0.03 6.94
N ILE A 23 -1.04 -0.83 5.91
CA ILE A 23 -1.56 -2.20 5.79
C ILE A 23 -0.81 -3.19 6.68
N PHE A 24 0.53 -3.16 6.63
CA PHE A 24 1.35 -4.17 7.29
C PHE A 24 1.85 -3.76 8.67
N GLY A 25 1.86 -2.45 8.97
CA GLY A 25 2.40 -1.94 10.23
C GLY A 25 3.90 -2.19 10.40
N ASP A 26 4.35 -2.06 11.65
CA ASP A 26 5.79 -2.04 11.99
C ASP A 26 6.47 -3.41 11.90
N ASP A 27 5.75 -4.47 12.24
CA ASP A 27 6.27 -5.84 12.24
C ASP A 27 6.16 -6.47 10.84
N SER A 28 6.81 -5.86 9.85
CA SER A 28 6.78 -6.32 8.46
C SER A 28 8.10 -6.07 7.72
N VAL A 29 8.30 -6.81 6.63
CA VAL A 29 9.42 -6.58 5.70
C VAL A 29 8.87 -6.07 4.38
N LEU A 30 9.34 -4.89 3.95
CA LEU A 30 8.99 -4.29 2.66
C LEU A 30 10.19 -4.42 1.71
N GLN A 31 10.09 -5.28 0.70
CA GLN A 31 11.20 -5.62 -0.20
C GLN A 31 11.08 -4.91 -1.55
N PHE A 32 11.97 -3.94 -1.76
CA PHE A 32 12.07 -3.16 -3.00
C PHE A 32 13.18 -3.69 -3.90
N GLY A 33 12.89 -4.73 -4.70
CA GLY A 33 13.85 -5.27 -5.69
C GLY A 33 14.10 -4.28 -6.83
N GLY A 34 13.18 -4.26 -7.80
CA GLY A 34 13.21 -3.26 -8.90
C GLY A 34 13.12 -1.82 -8.39
N GLY A 35 12.39 -1.59 -7.29
CA GLY A 35 12.30 -0.31 -6.59
C GLY A 35 13.58 0.15 -5.88
N THR A 36 14.67 -0.62 -5.92
CA THR A 36 16.02 -0.16 -5.48
C THR A 36 16.98 -0.17 -6.66
N LEU A 37 17.08 -1.30 -7.35
CA LEU A 37 18.04 -1.50 -8.44
C LEU A 37 17.73 -0.65 -9.68
N GLY A 38 16.46 -0.25 -9.86
CA GLY A 38 16.04 0.63 -10.96
C GLY A 38 16.24 2.12 -10.70
N HIS A 39 16.83 2.51 -9.56
CA HIS A 39 17.07 3.93 -9.25
C HIS A 39 18.12 4.53 -10.21
N PRO A 40 17.89 5.74 -10.78
CA PRO A 40 18.73 6.29 -11.84
C PRO A 40 20.17 6.59 -11.39
N TRP A 41 20.40 6.71 -10.08
CA TRP A 41 21.72 6.96 -9.50
C TRP A 41 22.36 5.72 -8.86
N GLY A 42 21.80 4.53 -9.12
CA GLY A 42 22.30 3.25 -8.62
C GLY A 42 21.74 2.82 -7.27
N ASN A 43 22.24 1.68 -6.79
CA ASN A 43 21.63 0.91 -5.70
C ASN A 43 21.61 1.66 -4.36
N ALA A 44 22.71 2.31 -4.00
CA ALA A 44 22.82 3.01 -2.72
C ALA A 44 21.81 4.18 -2.64
N PRO A 45 21.70 5.07 -3.64
CA PRO A 45 20.63 6.06 -3.70
C PRO A 45 19.22 5.46 -3.71
N GLY A 46 19.00 4.34 -4.41
CA GLY A 46 17.72 3.63 -4.36
C GLY A 46 17.35 3.15 -2.96
N ALA A 47 18.32 2.63 -2.21
CA ALA A 47 18.12 2.21 -0.83
C ALA A 47 17.84 3.41 0.10
N VAL A 48 18.52 4.54 -0.12
CA VAL A 48 18.28 5.80 0.58
C VAL A 48 16.85 6.30 0.33
N ALA A 49 16.41 6.33 -0.93
CA ALA A 49 15.05 6.76 -1.28
C ALA A 49 13.98 5.93 -0.55
N ASN A 50 14.12 4.60 -0.55
CA ASN A 50 13.19 3.71 0.17
C ASN A 50 13.23 3.94 1.68
N ARG A 51 14.42 4.14 2.25
CA ARG A 51 14.56 4.40 3.69
C ARG A 51 13.92 5.72 4.10
N VAL A 52 14.18 6.79 3.35
CA VAL A 52 13.61 8.13 3.60
C VAL A 52 12.08 8.08 3.50
N ALA A 53 11.54 7.45 2.46
CA ALA A 53 10.09 7.31 2.30
C ALA A 53 9.45 6.59 3.48
N LEU A 54 10.06 5.49 3.97
CA LEU A 54 9.56 4.73 5.11
C LEU A 54 9.58 5.55 6.40
N GLU A 55 10.71 6.19 6.72
CA GLU A 55 10.84 7.01 7.93
C GLU A 55 9.87 8.18 7.93
N ALA A 56 9.66 8.84 6.78
CA ALA A 56 8.67 9.91 6.64
C ALA A 56 7.24 9.40 6.88
N CYS A 57 6.89 8.22 6.37
CA CYS A 57 5.58 7.61 6.60
C CYS A 57 5.38 7.23 8.08
N VAL A 58 6.39 6.60 8.70
CA VAL A 58 6.33 6.21 10.12
C VAL A 58 6.23 7.45 11.02
N GLN A 59 7.02 8.49 10.74
CA GLN A 59 6.94 9.75 11.48
C GLN A 59 5.54 10.36 11.35
N ALA A 60 5.03 10.53 10.13
CA ALA A 60 3.71 11.11 9.89
C ALA A 60 2.59 10.32 10.59
N ARG A 61 2.63 8.99 10.52
CA ARG A 61 1.70 8.11 11.22
C ARG A 61 1.76 8.30 12.74
N ASN A 62 2.97 8.35 13.29
CA ASN A 62 3.18 8.54 14.73
C ASN A 62 2.77 9.94 15.21
N GLU A 63 2.80 10.94 14.33
CA GLU A 63 2.25 12.29 14.55
C GLU A 63 0.72 12.36 14.37
N GLY A 64 0.06 11.23 14.06
CA GLY A 64 -1.40 11.11 13.95
C GLY A 64 -1.96 11.49 12.58
N ARG A 65 -1.12 11.58 11.54
CA ARG A 65 -1.57 11.84 10.16
C ARG A 65 -2.18 10.59 9.53
N ASP A 66 -3.16 10.81 8.64
CA ASP A 66 -3.85 9.73 7.93
C ASP A 66 -3.08 9.36 6.65
N LEU A 67 -2.36 8.23 6.67
CA LEU A 67 -1.54 7.79 5.54
C LEU A 67 -2.37 7.48 4.27
N ALA A 68 -3.62 7.01 4.41
CA ALA A 68 -4.50 6.72 3.28
C ALA A 68 -4.87 7.99 2.50
N ARG A 69 -4.98 9.11 3.22
CA ARG A 69 -5.43 10.39 2.66
C ARG A 69 -4.27 11.32 2.31
N GLU A 70 -3.25 11.34 3.16
CA GLU A 70 -2.15 12.30 3.12
C GLU A 70 -0.84 11.70 2.60
N GLY A 71 -0.80 10.39 2.33
CA GLY A 71 0.42 9.65 1.97
C GLY A 71 1.21 10.25 0.81
N ASN A 72 0.53 10.66 -0.25
CA ASN A 72 1.19 11.27 -1.40
C ASN A 72 1.84 12.62 -1.05
N ASP A 73 1.24 13.39 -0.16
CA ASP A 73 1.79 14.68 0.25
C ASP A 73 2.96 14.49 1.21
N ILE A 74 2.90 13.50 2.11
CA ILE A 74 4.04 13.10 2.95
C ILE A 74 5.26 12.77 2.10
N ILE A 75 5.09 11.94 1.06
CA ILE A 75 6.19 11.59 0.14
C ILE A 75 6.71 12.83 -0.59
N ARG A 76 5.83 13.70 -1.09
CA ARG A 76 6.25 14.95 -1.77
C ARG A 76 7.00 15.89 -0.84
N GLU A 77 6.58 16.04 0.41
CA GLU A 77 7.29 16.88 1.38
C GLU A 77 8.68 16.30 1.69
N ALA A 78 8.79 14.98 1.85
CA ALA A 78 10.08 14.30 2.04
C ALA A 78 11.02 14.49 0.83
N SER A 79 10.49 14.43 -0.39
CA SER A 79 11.26 14.66 -1.62
C SER A 79 11.85 16.07 -1.73
N LYS A 80 11.35 17.07 -1.00
CA LYS A 80 11.93 18.42 -1.03
C LYS A 80 13.33 18.48 -0.43
N TRP A 81 13.65 17.58 0.50
CA TRP A 81 14.93 17.56 1.20
C TRP A 81 15.75 16.29 0.96
N SER A 82 15.18 15.23 0.37
CA SER A 82 15.95 14.08 -0.12
C SER A 82 15.96 14.05 -1.66
N PRO A 83 17.12 14.35 -2.29
CA PRO A 83 17.24 14.29 -3.74
C PRO A 83 17.10 12.87 -4.29
N GLU A 84 17.51 11.84 -3.55
CA GLU A 84 17.33 10.44 -3.93
C GLU A 84 15.85 10.07 -3.98
N LEU A 85 15.07 10.46 -2.96
CA LEU A 85 13.63 10.25 -2.98
C LEU A 85 12.96 11.04 -4.11
N ALA A 86 13.38 12.28 -4.37
CA ALA A 86 12.85 13.06 -5.48
C ALA A 86 13.08 12.36 -6.84
N ALA A 87 14.28 11.85 -7.08
CA ALA A 87 14.60 11.11 -8.30
C ALA A 87 13.77 9.83 -8.43
N ALA A 88 13.64 9.05 -7.34
CA ALA A 88 12.79 7.87 -7.29
C ALA A 88 11.31 8.18 -7.60
N CYS A 89 10.80 9.26 -7.01
CA CYS A 89 9.44 9.74 -7.23
C CYS A 89 9.18 10.05 -8.70
N GLU A 90 10.10 10.73 -9.38
CA GLU A 90 9.94 11.08 -10.79
C GLU A 90 9.93 9.87 -11.71
N ILE A 91 10.74 8.85 -11.43
CA ILE A 91 10.86 7.64 -12.25
C ILE A 91 9.61 6.76 -12.17
N TRP A 92 8.99 6.66 -10.99
CA TRP A 92 7.90 5.71 -10.75
C TRP A 92 6.50 6.35 -10.62
N LYS A 93 6.34 7.66 -10.81
CA LYS A 93 5.06 8.36 -10.60
C LYS A 93 3.88 7.87 -11.45
N GLU A 94 4.16 7.32 -12.63
CA GLU A 94 3.11 6.86 -13.56
C GLU A 94 2.84 5.35 -13.45
N ILE A 95 3.69 4.62 -12.74
CA ILE A 95 3.57 3.17 -12.63
C ILE A 95 2.48 2.84 -11.60
N LYS A 96 1.44 2.14 -12.08
CA LYS A 96 0.33 1.63 -11.28
C LYS A 96 -0.06 0.27 -11.82
N PHE A 97 -0.45 -0.65 -10.94
CA PHE A 97 -0.91 -1.99 -11.31
C PHE A 97 -2.40 -2.12 -10.99
N ASP A 98 -3.26 -1.57 -11.86
CA ASP A 98 -4.72 -1.63 -11.69
C ASP A 98 -5.28 -2.76 -12.57
N PHE A 99 -5.48 -3.94 -11.97
CA PHE A 99 -6.05 -5.11 -12.64
C PHE A 99 -7.21 -5.65 -11.82
N ASP A 100 -8.22 -6.21 -12.49
CA ASP A 100 -9.30 -6.94 -11.84
C ASP A 100 -8.76 -8.23 -11.21
N PRO A 101 -8.79 -8.36 -9.88
CA PRO A 101 -8.25 -9.52 -9.20
C PRO A 101 -9.13 -10.73 -9.46
N LYS A 102 -8.49 -11.88 -9.71
CA LYS A 102 -9.20 -13.09 -10.11
C LYS A 102 -10.01 -13.66 -8.95
N ASP A 103 -9.44 -13.66 -7.74
CA ASP A 103 -10.11 -14.13 -6.55
C ASP A 103 -10.61 -12.98 -5.65
N SER A 104 -11.75 -13.17 -4.99
CA SER A 104 -12.38 -12.16 -4.13
C SER A 104 -11.53 -11.76 -2.93
N MET A 105 -10.66 -12.65 -2.43
CA MET A 105 -9.69 -12.33 -1.40
C MET A 105 -8.55 -11.45 -1.94
N GLU A 106 -8.09 -11.71 -3.18
CA GLU A 106 -7.11 -10.86 -3.86
C GLU A 106 -7.68 -9.47 -4.14
N LYS A 107 -9.01 -9.33 -4.29
CA LYS A 107 -9.69 -8.02 -4.44
C LYS A 107 -9.43 -7.06 -3.30
N CYS A 108 -9.48 -7.54 -2.05
CA CYS A 108 -9.12 -6.70 -0.91
C CYS A 108 -7.65 -6.28 -1.00
N TRP A 109 -6.75 -7.20 -1.29
CA TRP A 109 -5.30 -6.94 -1.35
C TRP A 109 -4.90 -5.99 -2.49
N PHE A 110 -5.41 -6.20 -3.70
CA PHE A 110 -5.10 -5.37 -4.88
C PHE A 110 -5.62 -3.94 -4.75
N HIS A 111 -6.83 -3.77 -4.22
CA HIS A 111 -7.46 -2.46 -4.10
C HIS A 111 -6.76 -1.58 -3.05
N LEU A 112 -6.21 -2.20 -2.00
CA LEU A 112 -5.44 -1.53 -0.95
C LEU A 112 -4.01 -1.19 -1.38
N MET A 113 -3.38 -1.99 -2.25
CA MET A 113 -1.93 -1.91 -2.51
C MET A 113 -1.55 -1.22 -3.82
N LEU A 114 -2.35 -1.34 -4.89
CA LEU A 114 -1.89 -1.06 -6.25
C LEU A 114 -2.74 -0.05 -7.02
N SER A 115 -3.93 0.26 -6.50
CA SER A 115 -4.77 1.31 -7.03
C SER A 115 -4.55 2.56 -6.18
N ASN A 116 -4.00 3.62 -6.77
CA ASN A 116 -3.93 4.97 -6.18
C ASN A 116 -5.33 5.61 -6.02
N LYS A 117 -6.37 4.78 -5.81
CA LYS A 117 -7.76 5.14 -5.60
C LYS A 117 -7.96 5.35 -4.10
N LYS A 118 -8.44 6.53 -3.75
CA LYS A 118 -8.92 6.92 -2.43
C LYS A 118 -9.73 5.77 -1.81
N LEU A 119 -9.40 5.36 -0.58
CA LEU A 119 -10.19 4.43 0.22
C LEU A 119 -11.57 5.04 0.51
N GLU A 120 -12.50 4.91 -0.43
CA GLU A 120 -13.92 5.14 -0.17
C GLU A 120 -14.43 3.91 0.60
N HIS A 121 -14.90 4.15 1.82
CA HIS A 121 -15.42 3.25 2.87
C HIS A 121 -16.47 2.19 2.40
N ARG A 122 -16.15 1.31 1.45
CA ARG A 122 -17.07 0.27 0.96
C ARG A 122 -16.39 -1.10 0.87
N TYR A 123 -16.00 -1.62 2.02
CA TYR A 123 -16.00 -3.06 2.28
C TYR A 123 -16.78 -3.31 3.57
N VAL A 124 -18.11 -3.15 3.51
CA VAL A 124 -18.99 -3.85 4.43
C VAL A 124 -18.91 -5.32 4.02
N LEU A 125 -18.50 -6.17 4.96
CA LEU A 125 -18.50 -7.62 4.88
C LEU A 125 -19.82 -8.14 4.26
N SER A 126 -19.85 -8.35 2.94
CA SER A 126 -20.90 -9.15 2.30
C SER A 126 -20.51 -10.61 2.41
N LYS A 127 -20.68 -11.18 3.60
CA LYS A 127 -20.85 -12.63 3.74
C LYS A 127 -22.22 -12.89 4.35
N SER A 128 -22.90 -13.88 3.76
CA SER A 128 -24.15 -14.51 4.20
C SER A 128 -25.44 -13.85 3.70
N LYS A 129 -25.79 -14.11 2.44
CA LYS A 129 -27.19 -14.34 2.05
C LYS A 129 -27.34 -15.33 0.89
N ASP A 130 -26.45 -16.31 0.83
CA ASP A 130 -26.61 -17.49 -0.03
C ASP A 130 -26.82 -18.71 0.87
N SER A 131 -27.97 -18.78 1.53
CA SER A 131 -28.49 -20.02 2.09
C SER A 131 -29.95 -19.83 2.54
N ILE A 132 -30.84 -20.59 1.88
CA ILE A 132 -32.20 -20.96 2.32
C ILE A 132 -33.28 -19.93 2.01
N ASP A 133 -33.92 -20.06 0.84
CA ASP A 133 -35.37 -19.88 0.74
C ASP A 133 -36.00 -21.25 0.40
N SER A 134 -36.27 -22.01 1.46
CA SER A 134 -37.23 -23.09 1.43
C SER A 134 -38.47 -22.60 2.17
N SER A 135 -39.54 -22.37 1.42
CA SER A 135 -40.95 -22.46 1.86
C SER A 135 -41.31 -21.82 3.20
N LEU A 136 -42.17 -20.79 3.20
CA LEU A 136 -43.39 -20.74 4.01
C LEU A 136 -44.28 -19.53 3.65
N VAL A 137 -45.57 -19.82 3.59
CA VAL A 137 -46.73 -19.04 3.14
C VAL A 137 -47.08 -17.93 4.16
N PRO A 138 -47.58 -16.74 3.75
CA PRO A 138 -48.07 -15.74 4.70
C PRO A 138 -49.44 -16.15 5.25
N LEU A 139 -49.55 -16.23 6.58
CA LEU A 139 -50.83 -16.31 7.29
C LEU A 139 -51.46 -14.91 7.37
N SER A 140 -52.68 -14.80 6.86
CA SER A 140 -53.74 -13.89 7.33
C SER A 140 -54.85 -14.74 7.95
#